data_AF-I2K607-F1
#
_entry.id   AF-I2K607-F1
#
_cell.length_a   1.000
_cell.length_b   1.000
_cell.length_c   1.000
_cell.angle_alpha   90.00
_cell.angle_beta   90.00
_cell.angle_gamma   90.00
#
_symmetry.space_group_name_H-M   'P 1'
#
loop_
_entity.id
_entity.type
_entity.pdbx_description
1 polymer ?
#
loop_
_entity_poly.entity_id
_entity_poly.type
_entity_poly.pdbx_seq_one_letter_code
_entity_poly.pdbx_strand_id
1 'polypeptide(L)'
;MESTYESQKEKIVEADSIVFSAAITNEEAYIFQLLKERQGKRLICPEAKVYQDFLKAYSSSSGYHIFKGDVDTLSASDVVISFGVWFQDESTEATSLIHKVLGEKKPQFVYMHPIEDARLQTSITQFIKYEVGSEEGVAALLAYALLQDVALPEETEDILDDLDIGYLSAESNVGEEELESMHSLIGNKTTVSLIIGNDLYTHPKAEQIAKLIALLEKYAGINVLCIPPLRNALGVVLICDLDDDVQGQSVNYDTCEEGTYVNSDKCVYINNDTETLNISGLNNIATIVGLDAKNFIDYSNQLPKDKGFQILSDDDLKNPCISRVIPKERIRDFTLDEIDDLPVYDGAVIYTYKKVENAIEKGQVEDVLIGSKQFSTATKLQDGDLISFEIEGVKFVRVFKIDTSMKGTIALNPTFAINLSASLLSSYRFSRLAFEKINNQKIGNNDE
;
A
#
# COMPACT_ATOMS: atom_id res chain seq x y z
N MET A 1 33.15 1.26 0.31
CA MET A 1 32.20 1.16 -0.79
C MET A 1 32.55 0.00 -1.70
N GLU A 2 33.67 0.01 -2.46
CA GLU A 2 34.04 -1.12 -3.35
C GLU A 2 34.11 -2.49 -2.63
N SER A 3 34.73 -2.56 -1.44
CA SER A 3 34.79 -3.80 -0.65
C SER A 3 33.41 -4.30 -0.17
N THR A 4 32.44 -3.39 -0.05
CA THR A 4 31.07 -3.71 0.37
C THR A 4 30.27 -4.27 -0.81
N TYR A 5 30.43 -3.69 -2.01
CA TYR A 5 29.75 -4.16 -3.22
C TYR A 5 30.22 -5.55 -3.65
N GLU A 6 31.55 -5.79 -3.68
CA GLU A 6 32.08 -7.13 -4.00
C GLU A 6 31.57 -8.20 -3.04
N SER A 7 31.47 -7.88 -1.74
CA SER A 7 30.91 -8.81 -0.75
C SER A 7 29.42 -9.10 -0.97
N GLN A 8 28.64 -8.12 -1.44
CA GLN A 8 27.22 -8.34 -1.78
C GLN A 8 27.08 -9.20 -3.04
N LYS A 9 27.87 -8.93 -4.07
CA LYS A 9 27.88 -9.69 -5.32
C LYS A 9 28.18 -11.16 -5.11
N GLU A 10 29.23 -11.49 -4.34
CA GLU A 10 29.58 -12.89 -4.03
C GLU A 10 28.39 -13.62 -3.38
N LYS A 11 27.71 -12.97 -2.42
CA LYS A 11 26.53 -13.56 -1.75
C LYS A 11 25.35 -13.73 -2.70
N ILE A 12 25.12 -12.81 -3.64
CA ILE A 12 24.06 -12.95 -4.67
C ILE A 12 24.34 -14.13 -5.60
N VAL A 13 25.60 -14.32 -5.99
CA VAL A 13 26.00 -15.45 -6.85
C VAL A 13 25.67 -16.79 -6.17
N GLU A 14 25.97 -16.91 -4.88
CA GLU A 14 25.75 -18.13 -4.09
C GLU A 14 24.28 -18.36 -3.67
N ALA A 15 23.49 -17.31 -3.47
CA ALA A 15 22.14 -17.41 -2.93
C ALA A 15 21.12 -17.93 -3.95
N ASP A 16 20.16 -18.75 -3.53
CA ASP A 16 18.99 -19.16 -4.33
C ASP A 16 17.89 -18.08 -4.33
N SER A 17 17.79 -17.31 -3.23
CA SER A 17 16.79 -16.25 -3.06
C SER A 17 17.44 -14.91 -2.73
N ILE A 18 16.97 -13.85 -3.38
CA ILE A 18 17.37 -12.46 -3.12
C ILE A 18 16.22 -11.78 -2.38
N VAL A 19 16.48 -11.36 -1.14
CA VAL A 19 15.52 -10.64 -0.31
C VAL A 19 15.87 -9.15 -0.35
N PHE A 20 14.91 -8.30 -0.69
CA PHE A 20 15.13 -6.86 -0.82
C PHE A 20 13.87 -6.06 -0.47
N SER A 21 14.07 -4.81 -0.05
CA SER A 21 12.97 -3.87 0.17
C SER A 21 12.59 -3.18 -1.14
N ALA A 22 11.34 -2.73 -1.26
CA ALA A 22 10.86 -1.94 -2.41
C ALA A 22 11.40 -0.49 -2.47
N ALA A 23 12.56 -0.27 -1.84
CA ALA A 23 13.35 0.95 -1.89
C ALA A 23 14.48 0.89 -2.92
N ILE A 24 14.76 -0.29 -3.51
CA ILE A 24 15.72 -0.47 -4.60
C ILE A 24 15.34 0.36 -5.84
N THR A 25 16.30 0.61 -6.73
CA THR A 25 16.07 1.32 -7.99
C THR A 25 15.43 0.42 -9.05
N ASN A 26 14.89 1.02 -10.11
CA ASN A 26 14.33 0.28 -11.25
C ASN A 26 15.39 -0.56 -11.95
N GLU A 27 16.62 -0.06 -12.03
CA GLU A 27 17.76 -0.72 -12.65
C GLU A 27 18.23 -1.93 -11.82
N GLU A 28 18.29 -1.79 -10.49
CA GLU A 28 18.53 -2.92 -9.58
C GLU A 28 17.43 -3.99 -9.74
N ALA A 29 16.17 -3.57 -9.76
CA ALA A 29 15.02 -4.45 -9.97
C ALA A 29 15.11 -5.19 -11.31
N TYR A 30 15.52 -4.51 -12.38
CA TYR A 30 15.69 -5.11 -13.70
C TYR A 30 16.82 -6.14 -13.73
N ILE A 31 17.95 -5.85 -13.07
CA ILE A 31 19.05 -6.82 -12.94
C ILE A 31 18.58 -8.07 -12.16
N PHE A 32 17.78 -7.88 -11.11
CA PHE A 32 17.21 -8.98 -10.34
C PHE A 32 16.23 -9.82 -11.16
N GLN A 33 15.37 -9.19 -11.95
CA GLN A 33 14.50 -9.91 -12.88
C GLN A 33 15.32 -10.76 -13.87
N LEU A 34 16.42 -10.22 -14.41
CA LEU A 34 17.32 -10.99 -15.27
C LEU A 34 18.01 -12.16 -14.55
N LEU A 35 18.37 -12.00 -13.27
CA LEU A 35 18.91 -13.08 -12.45
C LEU A 35 17.89 -14.20 -12.27
N LYS A 36 16.62 -13.85 -12.03
CA LYS A 36 15.52 -14.82 -11.98
C LYS A 36 15.37 -15.57 -13.29
N GLU A 37 15.28 -14.84 -14.40
CA GLU A 37 15.06 -15.44 -15.72
C GLU A 37 16.23 -16.31 -16.20
N ARG A 38 17.48 -15.90 -15.93
CA ARG A 38 18.68 -16.59 -16.44
C ARG A 38 19.24 -17.65 -15.52
N GLN A 39 19.05 -17.50 -14.21
CA GLN A 39 19.69 -18.35 -13.20
C GLN A 39 18.68 -18.97 -12.22
N GLY A 40 17.38 -18.71 -12.38
CA GLY A 40 16.33 -19.28 -11.53
C GLY A 40 16.32 -18.75 -10.10
N LYS A 41 16.92 -17.57 -9.86
CA LYS A 41 16.88 -16.92 -8.54
C LYS A 41 15.43 -16.56 -8.18
N ARG A 42 15.09 -16.65 -6.89
CA ARG A 42 13.81 -16.15 -6.37
C ARG A 42 13.93 -14.70 -5.90
N LEU A 43 12.90 -13.91 -6.14
CA LEU A 43 12.87 -12.48 -5.81
C LEU A 43 11.84 -12.23 -4.71
N ILE A 44 12.32 -11.92 -3.51
CA ILE A 44 11.49 -11.81 -2.32
C ILE A 44 11.43 -10.35 -1.88
N CYS A 45 10.27 -9.73 -2.09
CA CYS A 45 9.99 -8.36 -1.67
C CYS A 45 8.62 -8.29 -1.00
N PRO A 46 8.54 -8.56 0.32
CA PRO A 46 7.27 -8.68 1.03
C PRO A 46 6.40 -7.42 0.92
N GLU A 47 7.00 -6.23 0.99
CA GLU A 47 6.28 -4.95 0.94
C GLU A 47 5.61 -4.70 -0.41
N ALA A 48 6.17 -5.26 -1.50
CA ALA A 48 5.65 -5.07 -2.85
C ALA A 48 4.83 -6.25 -3.35
N LYS A 49 4.94 -7.44 -2.74
CA LYS A 49 4.29 -8.66 -3.24
C LYS A 49 2.76 -8.56 -3.22
N VAL A 50 2.19 -8.18 -2.09
CA VAL A 50 0.73 -8.00 -1.94
C VAL A 50 0.19 -6.94 -2.88
N TYR A 51 0.96 -5.86 -3.10
CA TYR A 51 0.63 -4.82 -4.06
C TYR A 51 0.70 -5.35 -5.51
N GLN A 52 1.69 -6.18 -5.84
CA GLN A 52 1.77 -6.83 -7.14
C GLN A 52 0.59 -7.74 -7.41
N ASP A 53 0.17 -8.55 -6.44
CA ASP A 53 -0.97 -9.45 -6.59
C ASP A 53 -2.27 -8.67 -6.76
N PHE A 54 -2.46 -7.62 -5.97
CA PHE A 54 -3.57 -6.68 -6.14
C PHE A 54 -3.59 -6.07 -7.56
N LEU A 55 -2.46 -5.57 -8.06
CA LEU A 55 -2.41 -4.99 -9.42
C LEU A 55 -2.59 -6.04 -10.52
N LYS A 56 -2.14 -7.29 -10.32
CA LYS A 56 -2.39 -8.39 -11.26
C LYS A 56 -3.90 -8.66 -11.37
N ALA A 57 -4.61 -8.72 -10.24
CA ALA A 57 -6.05 -8.88 -10.18
C ALA A 57 -6.81 -7.66 -10.72
N TYR A 58 -6.38 -6.45 -10.37
CA TYR A 58 -6.91 -5.21 -10.92
C TYR A 58 -6.81 -5.21 -12.46
N SER A 59 -5.65 -5.60 -12.99
CA SER A 59 -5.38 -5.61 -14.43
C SER A 59 -6.17 -6.62 -15.24
N SER A 60 -6.66 -7.70 -14.62
CA SER A 60 -7.54 -8.64 -15.34
C SER A 60 -8.90 -8.04 -15.63
N SER A 61 -9.31 -7.04 -14.85
CA SER A 61 -10.65 -6.47 -14.92
C SER A 61 -10.67 -5.10 -15.59
N SER A 62 -9.68 -4.23 -15.32
CA SER A 62 -9.66 -2.83 -15.78
C SER A 62 -9.37 -2.68 -17.28
N GLY A 63 -8.79 -3.72 -17.91
CA GLY A 63 -8.33 -3.67 -19.29
C GLY A 63 -6.96 -3.00 -19.46
N TYR A 64 -6.26 -2.65 -18.37
CA TYR A 64 -4.93 -2.04 -18.39
C TYR A 64 -4.03 -2.73 -17.36
N HIS A 65 -2.72 -2.80 -17.63
CA HIS A 65 -1.79 -3.44 -16.68
C HIS A 65 -1.56 -2.66 -15.37
N ILE A 66 -1.92 -1.37 -15.35
CA ILE A 66 -1.90 -0.47 -14.18
C ILE A 66 -3.05 0.55 -14.29
N PHE A 67 -3.41 1.14 -13.15
CA PHE A 67 -4.41 2.19 -13.02
C PHE A 67 -4.06 3.46 -13.81
N LYS A 68 -5.10 4.18 -14.27
CA LYS A 68 -4.94 5.38 -15.11
C LYS A 68 -4.80 6.66 -14.31
N GLY A 69 -5.44 6.76 -13.16
CA GLY A 69 -5.42 7.97 -12.32
C GLY A 69 -4.02 8.35 -11.83
N ASP A 70 -3.80 9.65 -11.68
CA ASP A 70 -2.59 10.29 -11.17
C ASP A 70 -2.97 11.58 -10.41
N VAL A 71 -1.99 12.26 -9.80
CA VAL A 71 -2.23 13.52 -9.08
C VAL A 71 -2.80 14.63 -9.96
N ASP A 72 -2.53 14.64 -11.27
CA ASP A 72 -3.12 15.63 -12.18
C ASP A 72 -4.63 15.40 -12.31
N THR A 73 -5.07 14.14 -12.51
CA THR A 73 -6.50 13.76 -12.53
C THR A 73 -7.17 14.00 -11.18
N LEU A 74 -6.49 13.68 -10.07
CA LEU A 74 -6.98 13.96 -8.73
C LEU A 74 -7.18 15.47 -8.50
N SER A 75 -6.22 16.28 -8.96
CA SER A 75 -6.25 17.74 -8.84
C SER A 75 -7.35 18.40 -9.68
N ALA A 76 -7.82 17.70 -10.72
CA ALA A 76 -8.89 18.15 -11.60
C ALA A 76 -10.28 17.62 -11.21
N SER A 77 -10.35 16.71 -10.22
CA SER A 77 -11.60 16.03 -9.86
C SER A 77 -12.52 16.90 -9.03
N ASP A 78 -13.82 16.81 -9.31
CA ASP A 78 -14.88 17.47 -8.55
C ASP A 78 -15.17 16.70 -7.24
N VAL A 79 -15.15 15.37 -7.31
CA VAL A 79 -15.34 14.45 -6.20
C VAL A 79 -14.12 13.55 -6.06
N VAL A 80 -13.64 13.40 -4.83
CA VAL A 80 -12.58 12.44 -4.49
C VAL A 80 -13.12 11.48 -3.45
N ILE A 81 -12.99 10.19 -3.74
CA ILE A 81 -13.30 9.11 -2.80
C ILE A 81 -11.98 8.49 -2.35
N SER A 82 -11.80 8.26 -1.06
CA SER A 82 -10.66 7.53 -0.51
C SER A 82 -11.16 6.26 0.17
N PHE A 83 -10.54 5.12 -0.13
CA PHE A 83 -10.91 3.82 0.44
C PHE A 83 -9.67 3.02 0.84
N GLY A 84 -9.61 2.59 2.10
CA GLY A 84 -8.48 1.80 2.64
C GLY A 84 -7.17 2.58 2.75
N VAL A 85 -7.26 3.89 2.98
CA VAL A 85 -6.11 4.79 3.20
C VAL A 85 -6.28 5.50 4.53
N TRP A 86 -5.28 5.39 5.40
CA TRP A 86 -5.13 6.30 6.54
C TRP A 86 -3.99 7.28 6.28
N PHE A 87 -4.29 8.58 6.11
CA PHE A 87 -3.31 9.56 5.62
C PHE A 87 -2.33 10.05 6.69
N GLN A 88 -2.47 9.62 7.93
CA GLN A 88 -1.44 9.83 8.96
C GLN A 88 -0.32 8.79 8.91
N ASP A 89 -0.45 7.78 8.05
CA ASP A 89 0.65 6.87 7.73
C ASP A 89 1.73 7.60 6.91
N GLU A 90 2.93 7.66 7.48
CA GLU A 90 4.09 8.39 6.93
C GLU A 90 4.98 7.48 6.05
N SER A 91 4.50 6.29 5.68
CA SER A 91 5.25 5.34 4.86
C SER A 91 5.57 5.80 3.43
N THR A 92 4.84 6.80 2.91
CA THR A 92 4.96 7.24 1.51
C THR A 92 4.86 8.75 1.35
N GLU A 93 5.59 9.33 0.40
CA GLU A 93 5.48 10.75 0.04
C GLU A 93 4.12 11.08 -0.61
N ALA A 94 3.44 10.07 -1.16
CA ALA A 94 2.17 10.21 -1.86
C ALA A 94 1.06 10.75 -0.95
N THR A 95 0.99 10.32 0.32
CA THR A 95 -0.04 10.80 1.26
C THR A 95 0.09 12.31 1.51
N SER A 96 1.32 12.83 1.59
CA SER A 96 1.58 14.27 1.76
C SER A 96 1.18 15.08 0.53
N LEU A 97 1.47 14.56 -0.68
CA LEU A 97 1.07 15.20 -1.93
C LEU A 97 -0.46 15.25 -2.07
N ILE A 98 -1.13 14.14 -1.75
CA ILE A 98 -2.60 14.06 -1.78
C ILE A 98 -3.21 15.04 -0.76
N HIS A 99 -2.68 15.10 0.47
CA HIS A 99 -3.15 16.05 1.49
C HIS A 99 -3.08 17.50 0.99
N LYS A 100 -1.97 17.86 0.34
CA LYS A 100 -1.81 19.17 -0.31
C LYS A 100 -2.85 19.41 -1.39
N VAL A 101 -3.07 18.45 -2.29
CA VAL A 101 -4.06 18.55 -3.37
C VAL A 101 -5.47 18.75 -2.81
N LEU A 102 -5.87 17.94 -1.83
CA LEU A 102 -7.18 18.05 -1.17
C LEU A 102 -7.35 19.44 -0.51
N GLY A 103 -6.31 19.96 0.15
CA GLY A 103 -6.36 21.28 0.80
C GLY A 103 -6.39 22.46 -0.19
N GLU A 104 -5.68 22.36 -1.31
CA GLU A 104 -5.61 23.41 -2.34
C GLU A 104 -6.83 23.44 -3.25
N LYS A 105 -7.28 22.26 -3.71
CA LYS A 105 -8.37 22.12 -4.68
C LYS A 105 -9.74 22.05 -4.02
N LYS A 106 -9.82 21.53 -2.80
CA LYS A 106 -11.05 21.38 -2.01
C LYS A 106 -12.19 20.71 -2.80
N PRO A 107 -11.95 19.52 -3.38
CA PRO A 107 -13.02 18.73 -3.97
C PRO A 107 -14.02 18.31 -2.89
N GLN A 108 -15.19 17.81 -3.31
CA GLN A 108 -16.05 17.08 -2.39
C GLN A 108 -15.34 15.76 -2.03
N PHE A 109 -14.93 15.63 -0.77
CA PHE A 109 -14.08 14.54 -0.34
C PHE A 109 -14.85 13.54 0.52
N VAL A 110 -14.98 12.32 0.02
CA VAL A 110 -15.58 11.18 0.71
C VAL A 110 -14.46 10.31 1.25
N TYR A 111 -14.37 10.23 2.57
CA TYR A 111 -13.35 9.44 3.26
C TYR A 111 -13.99 8.18 3.80
N MET A 112 -13.56 7.02 3.31
CA MET A 112 -14.06 5.71 3.73
C MET A 112 -12.94 4.95 4.44
N HIS A 113 -13.08 4.79 5.76
CA HIS A 113 -12.08 4.11 6.59
C HIS A 113 -12.65 3.75 7.98
N PRO A 114 -12.18 2.70 8.68
CA PRO A 114 -12.65 2.37 10.04
C PRO A 114 -12.20 3.40 11.09
N ILE A 115 -11.13 4.14 10.81
CA ILE A 115 -10.48 5.12 11.69
C ILE A 115 -10.63 6.54 11.12
N GLU A 116 -11.13 7.47 11.94
CA GLU A 116 -11.16 8.90 11.62
C GLU A 116 -9.75 9.46 11.37
N ASP A 117 -9.61 10.39 10.43
CA ASP A 117 -8.36 11.11 10.20
C ASP A 117 -8.44 12.56 10.71
N ALA A 118 -7.81 12.81 11.86
CA ALA A 118 -7.73 14.14 12.47
C ALA A 118 -7.07 15.20 11.57
N ARG A 119 -6.13 14.82 10.68
CA ARG A 119 -5.42 15.76 9.79
C ARG A 119 -6.28 16.22 8.62
N LEU A 120 -7.35 15.49 8.30
CA LEU A 120 -8.23 15.74 7.14
C LEU A 120 -9.65 16.19 7.52
N GLN A 121 -9.99 16.27 8.81
CA GLN A 121 -11.35 16.62 9.28
C GLN A 121 -11.97 17.85 8.60
N THR A 122 -11.16 18.88 8.28
CA THR A 122 -11.63 20.10 7.63
C THR A 122 -11.87 19.96 6.12
N SER A 123 -11.31 18.92 5.50
CA SER A 123 -11.44 18.64 4.06
C SER A 123 -12.52 17.59 3.79
N ILE A 124 -12.85 16.73 4.75
CA ILE A 124 -13.83 15.65 4.60
C ILE A 124 -15.24 16.24 4.47
N THR A 125 -15.89 15.98 3.33
CA THR A 125 -17.30 16.29 3.08
C THR A 125 -18.21 15.23 3.67
N GLN A 126 -17.83 13.95 3.53
CA GLN A 126 -18.54 12.82 4.11
C GLN A 126 -17.53 11.80 4.64
N PHE A 127 -17.74 11.34 5.86
CA PHE A 127 -17.00 10.23 6.45
C PHE A 127 -17.91 9.00 6.49
N ILE A 128 -17.51 7.92 5.82
CA ILE A 128 -18.21 6.63 5.87
C ILE A 128 -17.33 5.67 6.66
N LYS A 129 -17.83 5.22 7.81
CA LYS A 129 -17.11 4.31 8.68
C LYS A 129 -17.61 2.89 8.48
N TYR A 130 -16.75 2.04 7.94
CA TYR A 130 -17.05 0.62 7.78
C TYR A 130 -16.40 -0.26 8.87
N GLU A 131 -16.87 -1.49 8.97
CA GLU A 131 -16.39 -2.52 9.90
C GLU A 131 -15.08 -3.14 9.38
N VAL A 132 -14.13 -3.38 10.28
CA VAL A 132 -12.83 -3.96 9.89
C VAL A 132 -13.03 -5.34 9.27
N GLY A 133 -12.31 -5.65 8.19
CA GLY A 133 -12.41 -6.91 7.47
C GLY A 133 -13.56 -6.98 6.46
N SER A 134 -14.48 -5.99 6.47
CA SER A 134 -15.62 -5.95 5.54
C SER A 134 -15.29 -5.28 4.20
N GLU A 135 -14.02 -5.00 3.90
CA GLU A 135 -13.60 -4.22 2.74
C GLU A 135 -14.07 -4.81 1.39
N GLU A 136 -14.22 -6.13 1.28
CA GLU A 136 -14.81 -6.77 0.09
C GLU A 136 -16.27 -6.34 -0.11
N GLY A 137 -17.08 -6.38 0.95
CA GLY A 137 -18.47 -5.92 0.93
C GLY A 137 -18.58 -4.42 0.65
N VAL A 138 -17.69 -3.61 1.23
CA VAL A 138 -17.64 -2.16 0.96
C VAL A 138 -17.29 -1.89 -0.51
N ALA A 139 -16.34 -2.63 -1.09
CA ALA A 139 -15.99 -2.52 -2.50
C ALA A 139 -17.17 -2.90 -3.41
N ALA A 140 -17.95 -3.91 -3.03
CA ALA A 140 -19.13 -4.35 -3.76
C ALA A 140 -20.28 -3.32 -3.68
N LEU A 141 -20.52 -2.76 -2.50
CA LEU A 141 -21.49 -1.67 -2.31
C LEU A 141 -21.09 -0.43 -3.11
N LEU A 142 -19.79 -0.11 -3.19
CA LEU A 142 -19.28 0.96 -4.06
C LEU A 142 -19.52 0.66 -5.54
N ALA A 143 -19.24 -0.57 -5.99
CA ALA A 143 -19.50 -1.00 -7.36
C ALA A 143 -20.98 -0.89 -7.71
N TYR A 144 -21.87 -1.42 -6.85
CA TYR A 144 -23.31 -1.31 -6.99
C TYR A 144 -23.77 0.16 -7.10
N ALA A 145 -23.40 0.99 -6.13
CA ALA A 145 -23.85 2.38 -6.06
C ALA A 145 -23.36 3.23 -7.25
N LEU A 146 -22.14 3.01 -7.73
CA LEU A 146 -21.50 3.84 -8.77
C LEU A 146 -21.73 3.30 -10.19
N LEU A 147 -22.27 2.08 -10.34
CA LEU A 147 -22.56 1.47 -11.64
C LEU A 147 -24.06 1.31 -11.93
N GLN A 148 -24.95 1.56 -10.98
CA GLN A 148 -26.40 1.41 -11.14
C GLN A 148 -27.01 2.13 -12.37
N ASP A 149 -26.41 3.26 -12.78
CA ASP A 149 -26.87 4.06 -13.93
C ASP A 149 -25.99 3.86 -15.19
N VAL A 150 -25.09 2.88 -15.18
CA VAL A 150 -24.12 2.62 -16.25
C VAL A 150 -24.55 1.37 -17.03
N ALA A 151 -24.47 1.43 -18.36
CA ALA A 151 -24.71 0.24 -19.18
C ALA A 151 -23.55 -0.75 -19.05
N LEU A 152 -23.83 -1.96 -18.54
CA LEU A 152 -22.85 -3.02 -18.29
C LEU A 152 -23.05 -4.20 -19.25
N PRO A 153 -22.03 -5.07 -19.42
CA PRO A 153 -22.24 -6.39 -19.99
C PRO A 153 -23.11 -7.26 -19.07
N GLU A 154 -23.97 -8.10 -19.66
CA GLU A 154 -24.92 -8.98 -18.95
C GLU A 154 -24.27 -9.74 -17.78
N GLU A 155 -23.12 -10.38 -18.00
CA GLU A 155 -22.39 -11.10 -16.94
C GLU A 155 -21.99 -10.20 -15.75
N THR A 156 -21.64 -8.93 -15.99
CA THR A 156 -21.30 -8.00 -14.90
C THR A 156 -22.55 -7.45 -14.21
N GLU A 157 -23.63 -7.24 -14.97
CA GLU A 157 -24.93 -6.79 -14.45
C GLU A 157 -25.54 -7.87 -13.53
N ASP A 158 -25.58 -9.13 -13.99
CA ASP A 158 -26.07 -10.28 -13.22
C ASP A 158 -25.34 -10.41 -11.87
N ILE A 159 -24.01 -10.28 -11.87
CA ILE A 159 -23.19 -10.36 -10.66
C ILE A 159 -23.55 -9.26 -9.65
N LEU A 160 -23.82 -8.03 -10.12
CA LEU A 160 -24.15 -6.91 -9.24
C LEU A 160 -25.60 -6.99 -8.73
N ASP A 161 -26.51 -7.51 -9.54
CA ASP A 161 -27.92 -7.71 -9.18
C ASP A 161 -28.11 -8.84 -8.16
N ASP A 162 -27.22 -9.83 -8.14
CA ASP A 162 -27.22 -10.94 -7.18
C ASP A 162 -26.67 -10.55 -5.80
N LEU A 163 -26.13 -9.34 -5.62
CA LEU A 163 -25.61 -8.87 -4.33
C LEU A 163 -26.72 -8.69 -3.30
N ASP A 164 -26.58 -9.31 -2.12
CA ASP A 164 -27.44 -9.04 -0.97
C ASP A 164 -27.03 -7.71 -0.30
N ILE A 165 -27.52 -6.59 -0.85
CA ILE A 165 -27.23 -5.24 -0.36
C ILE A 165 -27.59 -5.10 1.13
N GLY A 166 -28.70 -5.70 1.57
CA GLY A 166 -29.14 -5.64 2.96
C GLY A 166 -28.16 -6.32 3.91
N TYR A 167 -27.66 -7.50 3.54
CA TYR A 167 -26.63 -8.21 4.28
C TYR A 167 -25.31 -7.42 4.29
N LEU A 168 -24.82 -6.99 3.12
CA LEU A 168 -23.56 -6.27 3.00
C LEU A 168 -23.57 -4.97 3.80
N SER A 169 -24.67 -4.20 3.73
CA SER A 169 -24.82 -2.97 4.51
C SER A 169 -24.85 -3.23 6.02
N ALA A 170 -25.51 -4.30 6.46
CA ALA A 170 -25.59 -4.65 7.88
C ALA A 170 -24.22 -5.07 8.45
N GLU A 171 -23.49 -5.95 7.75
CA GLU A 171 -22.22 -6.49 8.24
C GLU A 171 -21.03 -5.54 8.03
N SER A 172 -21.04 -4.73 6.97
CA SER A 172 -19.99 -3.72 6.75
C SER A 172 -20.20 -2.43 7.52
N ASN A 173 -21.38 -2.25 8.14
CA ASN A 173 -21.79 -0.99 8.78
C ASN A 173 -21.81 0.20 7.79
N VAL A 174 -22.01 -0.04 6.49
CA VAL A 174 -22.20 1.00 5.47
C VAL A 174 -23.66 1.00 5.04
N GLY A 175 -24.41 2.03 5.46
CA GLY A 175 -25.83 2.11 5.17
C GLY A 175 -26.13 2.59 3.74
N GLU A 176 -27.27 2.16 3.19
CA GLU A 176 -27.78 2.65 1.90
C GLU A 176 -27.89 4.19 1.89
N GLU A 177 -28.31 4.82 2.98
CA GLU A 177 -28.38 6.30 3.10
C GLU A 177 -27.01 6.98 2.92
N GLU A 178 -25.93 6.36 3.40
CA GLU A 178 -24.58 6.90 3.23
C GLU A 178 -24.13 6.78 1.77
N LEU A 179 -24.45 5.67 1.11
CA LEU A 179 -24.17 5.44 -0.31
C LEU A 179 -24.97 6.40 -1.20
N GLU A 180 -26.25 6.60 -0.91
CA GLU A 180 -27.10 7.57 -1.63
C GLU A 180 -26.58 9.00 -1.46
N SER A 181 -26.19 9.38 -0.24
CA SER A 181 -25.57 10.68 0.03
C SER A 181 -24.31 10.88 -0.80
N MET A 182 -23.43 9.89 -0.83
CA MET A 182 -22.20 9.91 -1.64
C MET A 182 -22.52 9.99 -3.14
N HIS A 183 -23.44 9.15 -3.63
CA HIS A 183 -23.82 9.13 -5.04
C HIS A 183 -24.43 10.47 -5.48
N SER A 184 -25.16 11.16 -4.59
CA SER A 184 -25.74 12.48 -4.89
C SER A 184 -24.71 13.59 -5.19
N LEU A 185 -23.45 13.38 -4.80
CA LEU A 185 -22.33 14.27 -5.15
C LEU A 185 -21.91 14.11 -6.63
N ILE A 186 -22.30 13.01 -7.26
CA ILE A 186 -21.90 12.60 -8.60
C ILE A 186 -23.06 12.82 -9.57
N GLY A 187 -22.88 13.74 -10.51
CA GLY A 187 -23.81 13.96 -11.62
C GLY A 187 -23.15 13.65 -12.97
N ASN A 188 -23.91 13.78 -14.05
CA ASN A 188 -23.51 13.39 -15.42
C ASN A 188 -22.19 14.01 -15.96
N LYS A 189 -21.65 15.05 -15.33
CA LYS A 189 -20.40 15.71 -15.74
C LYS A 189 -19.36 15.77 -14.62
N THR A 190 -19.66 15.17 -13.48
CA THR A 190 -18.77 15.16 -12.32
C THR A 190 -17.56 14.30 -12.64
N THR A 191 -16.38 14.85 -12.47
CA THR A 191 -15.14 14.10 -12.53
C THR A 191 -14.83 13.49 -11.17
N VAL A 192 -14.61 12.17 -11.15
CA VAL A 192 -14.42 11.41 -9.92
C VAL A 192 -13.05 10.74 -9.93
N SER A 193 -12.32 10.90 -8.82
CA SER A 193 -11.09 10.14 -8.53
C SER A 193 -11.30 9.24 -7.32
N LEU A 194 -10.81 8.01 -7.41
CA LEU A 194 -10.82 7.03 -6.32
C LEU A 194 -9.39 6.72 -5.89
N ILE A 195 -9.05 7.06 -4.66
CA ILE A 195 -7.76 6.77 -4.04
C ILE A 195 -7.87 5.46 -3.27
N ILE A 196 -6.96 4.52 -3.57
CA ILE A 196 -6.85 3.22 -2.93
C ILE A 196 -5.53 3.12 -2.18
N GLY A 197 -5.55 2.53 -0.98
CA GLY A 197 -4.39 2.41 -0.10
C GLY A 197 -3.99 1.00 0.28
N ASN A 198 -2.95 0.94 1.11
CA ASN A 198 -2.27 -0.29 1.50
C ASN A 198 -3.15 -1.27 2.29
N ASP A 199 -4.19 -0.79 2.93
CA ASP A 199 -5.07 -1.62 3.75
C ASP A 199 -5.83 -2.61 2.88
N LEU A 200 -6.13 -2.25 1.63
CA LEU A 200 -6.81 -3.13 0.68
C LEU A 200 -5.87 -4.17 0.06
N TYR A 201 -4.60 -3.80 -0.18
CA TYR A 201 -3.63 -4.73 -0.79
C TYR A 201 -3.30 -5.89 0.15
N THR A 202 -3.27 -5.60 1.45
CA THR A 202 -2.95 -6.57 2.51
C THR A 202 -4.18 -7.33 3.00
N HIS A 203 -5.38 -7.01 2.51
CA HIS A 203 -6.61 -7.69 2.89
C HIS A 203 -6.63 -9.15 2.37
N PRO A 204 -7.15 -10.14 3.12
CA PRO A 204 -7.25 -11.53 2.65
C PRO A 204 -8.02 -11.70 1.32
N LYS A 205 -8.93 -10.77 1.03
CA LYS A 205 -9.73 -10.69 -0.21
C LYS A 205 -9.23 -9.63 -1.20
N ALA A 206 -7.97 -9.22 -1.11
CA ALA A 206 -7.37 -8.18 -1.96
C ALA A 206 -7.63 -8.38 -3.46
N GLU A 207 -7.59 -9.63 -3.94
CA GLU A 207 -7.87 -9.97 -5.34
C GLU A 207 -9.31 -9.58 -5.75
N GLN A 208 -10.33 -9.93 -4.96
CA GLN A 208 -11.72 -9.62 -5.28
C GLN A 208 -12.00 -8.11 -5.17
N ILE A 209 -11.46 -7.48 -4.13
CA ILE A 209 -11.51 -6.03 -3.96
C ILE A 209 -10.91 -5.32 -5.19
N ALA A 210 -9.76 -5.78 -5.67
CA ALA A 210 -9.11 -5.22 -6.86
C ALA A 210 -10.00 -5.34 -8.11
N LYS A 211 -10.65 -6.49 -8.30
CA LYS A 211 -11.56 -6.73 -9.43
C LYS A 211 -12.78 -5.81 -9.39
N LEU A 212 -13.40 -5.63 -8.22
CA LEU A 212 -14.53 -4.71 -8.01
C LEU A 212 -14.15 -3.26 -8.30
N ILE A 213 -13.04 -2.78 -7.74
CA ILE A 213 -12.53 -1.42 -7.98
C ILE A 213 -12.20 -1.20 -9.45
N ALA A 214 -11.69 -2.22 -10.15
CA ALA A 214 -11.38 -2.12 -11.57
C ALA A 214 -12.62 -1.95 -12.46
N LEU A 215 -13.81 -2.43 -12.04
CA LEU A 215 -15.06 -2.19 -12.76
C LEU A 215 -15.40 -0.69 -12.78
N LEU A 216 -15.09 0.03 -11.70
CA LEU A 216 -15.29 1.47 -11.59
C LEU A 216 -14.45 2.26 -12.60
N GLU A 217 -13.17 1.92 -12.76
CA GLU A 217 -12.32 2.57 -13.77
C GLU A 217 -12.78 2.21 -15.19
N LYS A 218 -13.21 0.96 -15.40
CA LYS A 218 -13.59 0.46 -16.72
C LYS A 218 -14.92 1.00 -17.23
N TYR A 219 -15.94 1.07 -16.37
CA TYR A 219 -17.31 1.35 -16.79
C TYR A 219 -17.82 2.71 -16.30
N ALA A 220 -17.46 3.15 -15.08
CA ALA A 220 -17.91 4.44 -14.54
C ALA A 220 -17.02 5.63 -14.93
N GLY A 221 -15.89 5.39 -15.61
CA GLY A 221 -14.95 6.46 -15.99
C GLY A 221 -14.26 7.10 -14.79
N ILE A 222 -14.19 6.39 -13.66
CA ILE A 222 -13.54 6.86 -12.43
C ILE A 222 -12.02 6.76 -12.58
N ASN A 223 -11.29 7.81 -12.24
CA ASN A 223 -9.83 7.80 -12.25
C ASN A 223 -9.32 7.13 -10.97
N VAL A 224 -8.85 5.88 -11.07
CA VAL A 224 -8.33 5.16 -9.90
C VAL A 224 -6.85 5.49 -9.70
N LEU A 225 -6.47 5.82 -8.47
CA LEU A 225 -5.09 6.06 -8.03
C LEU A 225 -4.75 5.09 -6.90
N CYS A 226 -3.95 4.08 -7.19
CA CYS A 226 -3.43 3.17 -6.17
C CYS A 226 -2.14 3.75 -5.56
N ILE A 227 -2.16 4.10 -4.28
CA ILE A 227 -0.98 4.57 -3.55
C ILE A 227 -0.02 3.40 -3.36
N PRO A 228 1.23 3.42 -3.88
CA PRO A 228 2.20 2.36 -3.65
C PRO A 228 2.61 2.29 -2.18
N PRO A 229 2.84 1.11 -1.58
CA PRO A 229 3.14 0.97 -0.15
C PRO A 229 4.52 1.48 0.29
N LEU A 230 5.45 1.67 -0.66
CA LEU A 230 6.79 2.23 -0.44
C LEU A 230 7.25 3.03 -1.67
N ARG A 231 8.33 3.80 -1.49
CA ARG A 231 8.93 4.73 -2.47
C ARG A 231 8.94 4.20 -3.90
N ASN A 232 9.48 3.01 -4.14
CA ASN A 232 9.60 2.42 -5.48
C ASN A 232 8.82 1.11 -5.64
N ALA A 233 7.79 0.89 -4.82
CA ALA A 233 6.96 -0.30 -4.95
C ALA A 233 6.35 -0.42 -6.35
N LEU A 234 5.89 0.70 -6.95
CA LEU A 234 5.34 0.67 -8.31
C LEU A 234 6.39 0.25 -9.36
N GLY A 235 7.63 0.75 -9.25
CA GLY A 235 8.72 0.36 -10.16
C GLY A 235 9.05 -1.13 -10.04
N VAL A 236 9.21 -1.62 -8.81
CA VAL A 236 9.48 -3.03 -8.52
C VAL A 236 8.40 -3.95 -9.06
N VAL A 237 7.11 -3.66 -8.82
CA VAL A 237 6.02 -4.55 -9.28
C VAL A 237 5.79 -4.52 -10.79
N LEU A 238 6.21 -3.45 -11.48
CA LEU A 238 6.18 -3.36 -12.93
C LEU A 238 7.28 -4.22 -13.58
N ILE A 239 8.44 -4.30 -12.93
CA ILE A 239 9.66 -4.90 -13.48
C ILE A 239 9.85 -6.36 -13.04
N CYS A 240 9.69 -6.66 -11.76
CA CYS A 240 9.99 -7.97 -11.18
C CYS A 240 8.76 -8.87 -11.17
N ASP A 241 8.95 -10.17 -11.40
CA ASP A 241 7.98 -11.20 -11.02
C ASP A 241 8.35 -11.72 -9.63
N LEU A 242 7.69 -11.21 -8.58
CA LEU A 242 8.01 -11.51 -7.19
C LEU A 242 7.52 -12.91 -6.77
N ASP A 243 8.27 -13.57 -5.90
CA ASP A 243 7.92 -14.88 -5.31
C ASP A 243 7.42 -14.71 -3.86
N ASP A 244 6.58 -15.65 -3.40
CA ASP A 244 6.01 -15.63 -2.05
C ASP A 244 7.05 -16.00 -0.99
N ASP A 245 7.67 -17.17 -1.16
CA ASP A 245 8.56 -17.76 -0.16
C ASP A 245 10.03 -17.76 -0.56
N VAL A 246 10.90 -17.58 0.44
CA VAL A 246 12.33 -17.87 0.34
C VAL A 246 12.52 -19.37 0.12
N GLN A 247 13.43 -19.72 -0.80
CA GLN A 247 13.90 -21.09 -0.99
C GLN A 247 15.43 -21.13 -0.93
N GLY A 248 15.97 -22.16 -0.30
CA GLY A 248 17.41 -22.39 -0.26
C GLY A 248 18.17 -21.31 0.50
N GLN A 249 19.41 -21.05 0.09
CA GLN A 249 20.22 -19.99 0.68
C GLN A 249 19.68 -18.63 0.28
N SER A 250 19.50 -17.71 1.23
CA SER A 250 19.05 -16.35 0.95
C SER A 250 20.12 -15.32 1.27
N VAL A 251 20.04 -14.19 0.56
CA VAL A 251 20.83 -12.98 0.82
C VAL A 251 19.89 -11.80 0.97
N ASN A 252 20.10 -10.98 2.01
CA ASN A 252 19.50 -9.66 2.10
C ASN A 252 20.35 -8.69 1.28
N TYR A 253 19.72 -8.00 0.34
CA TYR A 253 20.36 -7.01 -0.51
C TYR A 253 20.20 -5.60 0.05
N ASP A 254 21.32 -4.91 0.20
CA ASP A 254 21.38 -3.50 0.52
C ASP A 254 21.55 -2.70 -0.77
N THR A 255 20.55 -1.88 -1.10
CA THR A 255 20.53 -1.03 -2.30
C THR A 255 21.78 -0.14 -2.39
N CYS A 256 22.31 0.00 -3.60
CA CYS A 256 23.32 1.00 -3.91
C CYS A 256 22.73 2.38 -4.23
N GLU A 257 21.40 2.49 -4.32
CA GLU A 257 20.63 3.71 -4.59
C GLU A 257 20.97 4.42 -5.92
N GLU A 258 21.72 3.75 -6.80
CA GLU A 258 22.06 4.18 -8.16
C GLU A 258 20.93 3.78 -9.12
N GLY A 259 20.26 4.76 -9.74
CA GLY A 259 19.13 4.49 -10.65
C GLY A 259 17.93 5.42 -10.51
N THR A 260 16.86 5.04 -11.17
CA THR A 260 15.56 5.70 -11.17
C THR A 260 14.55 4.99 -10.26
N TYR A 261 13.47 5.71 -9.92
CA TYR A 261 12.33 5.23 -9.14
C TYR A 261 11.02 5.61 -9.84
N VAL A 262 9.92 4.94 -9.50
CA VAL A 262 8.56 5.26 -9.98
C VAL A 262 7.65 5.57 -8.79
N ASN A 263 7.11 6.79 -8.74
CA ASN A 263 6.18 7.22 -7.70
C ASN A 263 4.70 6.94 -8.06
N SER A 264 3.76 7.38 -7.21
CA SER A 264 2.31 7.23 -7.40
C SER A 264 1.75 7.90 -8.67
N ASP A 265 2.44 8.90 -9.20
CA ASP A 265 2.06 9.59 -10.46
C ASP A 265 2.58 8.88 -11.70
N LYS A 266 3.04 7.63 -11.54
CA LYS A 266 3.73 6.87 -12.58
C LYS A 266 4.96 7.62 -13.11
N CYS A 267 5.47 8.57 -12.35
CA CYS A 267 6.59 9.39 -12.75
C CYS A 267 7.89 8.66 -12.47
N VAL A 268 8.72 8.51 -13.50
CA VAL A 268 10.11 8.08 -13.39
C VAL A 268 10.95 9.28 -12.95
N TYR A 269 11.66 9.15 -11.83
CA TYR A 269 12.48 10.21 -11.26
C TYR A 269 13.77 9.66 -10.66
N ILE A 270 14.74 10.56 -10.44
CA ILE A 270 15.96 10.28 -9.67
C ILE A 270 15.84 10.94 -8.30
N ASN A 271 16.39 10.31 -7.26
CA ASN A 271 16.56 11.00 -5.99
C ASN A 271 17.69 12.04 -6.16
N ASN A 272 17.48 13.28 -5.72
CA ASN A 272 18.32 14.46 -6.05
C ASN A 272 19.74 14.46 -5.44
N ASP A 273 20.23 13.31 -4.99
CA ASP A 273 21.56 13.14 -4.44
C ASP A 273 22.55 12.85 -5.59
N THR A 274 23.70 13.53 -5.61
CA THR A 274 24.74 13.38 -6.65
C THR A 274 25.26 11.94 -6.84
N GLU A 275 24.95 11.05 -5.90
CA GLU A 275 25.32 9.63 -5.93
C GLU A 275 24.41 8.78 -6.84
N THR A 276 23.17 9.22 -7.14
CA THR A 276 22.20 8.41 -7.92
C THR A 276 22.54 8.25 -9.40
N LEU A 277 23.38 9.14 -9.94
CA LEU A 277 23.90 9.08 -11.31
C LEU A 277 25.22 8.29 -11.43
N ASN A 278 25.79 7.82 -10.32
CA ASN A 278 26.86 6.84 -10.36
C ASN A 278 26.31 5.50 -10.89
N ILE A 279 27.21 4.64 -11.36
CA ILE A 279 26.87 3.31 -11.88
C ILE A 279 27.81 2.22 -11.35
N SER A 280 28.65 2.54 -10.36
CA SER A 280 29.63 1.60 -9.83
C SER A 280 28.98 0.43 -9.10
N GLY A 281 27.95 0.69 -8.31
CA GLY A 281 27.13 -0.30 -7.64
C GLY A 281 26.32 -1.13 -8.63
N LEU A 282 25.67 -0.48 -9.60
CA LEU A 282 24.95 -1.15 -10.68
C LEU A 282 25.87 -2.06 -11.49
N ASN A 283 27.02 -1.57 -11.96
CA ASN A 283 27.99 -2.37 -12.70
C ASN A 283 28.47 -3.57 -11.87
N ASN A 284 28.62 -3.42 -10.55
CA ASN A 284 29.03 -4.51 -9.69
C ASN A 284 28.08 -5.72 -9.79
N ILE A 285 26.77 -5.48 -9.64
CA ILE A 285 25.75 -6.55 -9.70
C ILE A 285 25.38 -6.94 -11.14
N ALA A 286 25.41 -6.00 -12.09
CA ALA A 286 25.08 -6.22 -13.50
C ALA A 286 26.04 -7.22 -14.18
N THR A 287 27.31 -7.24 -13.76
CA THR A 287 28.29 -8.20 -14.29
C THR A 287 27.89 -9.66 -14.05
N ILE A 288 27.09 -9.96 -13.03
CA ILE A 288 26.57 -11.32 -12.75
C ILE A 288 25.69 -11.82 -13.90
N VAL A 289 24.93 -10.91 -14.53
CA VAL A 289 24.08 -11.19 -15.69
C VAL A 289 24.77 -10.82 -17.01
N GLY A 290 26.06 -10.49 -17.00
CA GLY A 290 26.81 -10.11 -18.19
C GLY A 290 26.35 -8.79 -18.81
N LEU A 291 25.76 -7.90 -18.02
CA LEU A 291 25.49 -6.52 -18.40
C LEU A 291 26.67 -5.63 -17.98
N ASP A 292 27.00 -4.67 -18.85
CA ASP A 292 27.99 -3.63 -18.61
C ASP A 292 27.51 -2.38 -19.33
N ALA A 293 27.50 -1.24 -18.63
CA ALA A 293 27.01 0.02 -19.16
C ALA A 293 28.05 1.12 -18.88
N LYS A 294 28.15 2.09 -19.80
CA LYS A 294 29.16 3.15 -19.69
C LYS A 294 28.66 4.36 -18.95
N ASN A 295 27.34 4.57 -18.98
CA ASN A 295 26.68 5.68 -18.32
C ASN A 295 25.33 5.22 -17.75
N PHE A 296 24.74 6.06 -16.93
CA PHE A 296 23.44 5.84 -16.28
C PHE A 296 22.30 5.57 -17.28
N ILE A 297 22.21 6.39 -18.34
CA ILE A 297 21.13 6.29 -19.35
C ILE A 297 21.14 4.94 -20.06
N ASP A 298 22.32 4.35 -20.27
CA ASP A 298 22.45 3.02 -20.88
C ASP A 298 21.71 1.95 -20.04
N TYR A 299 21.67 2.07 -18.71
CA TYR A 299 20.87 1.18 -17.85
C TYR A 299 19.39 1.52 -17.92
N SER A 300 19.01 2.78 -17.71
CA SER A 300 17.60 3.16 -17.71
C SER A 300 16.90 2.87 -19.05
N ASN A 301 17.62 2.94 -20.17
CA ASN A 301 17.10 2.60 -21.50
C ASN A 301 16.91 1.09 -21.74
N GLN A 302 17.35 0.24 -20.82
CA GLN A 302 17.07 -1.20 -20.84
C GLN A 302 15.78 -1.56 -20.10
N LEU A 303 15.16 -0.62 -19.37
CA LEU A 303 13.90 -0.86 -18.69
C LEU A 303 12.78 -1.28 -19.67
N PRO A 304 11.86 -2.17 -19.24
CA PRO A 304 10.95 -2.86 -20.15
C PRO A 304 9.88 -1.95 -20.76
N LYS A 305 9.96 -1.72 -22.08
CA LYS A 305 9.04 -0.84 -22.82
C LYS A 305 7.60 -1.36 -22.88
N ASP A 306 7.43 -2.68 -22.87
CA ASP A 306 6.13 -3.34 -22.81
C ASP A 306 5.40 -3.08 -21.48
N LYS A 307 6.15 -2.71 -20.43
CA LYS A 307 5.64 -2.25 -19.13
C LYS A 307 5.46 -0.73 -19.05
N GLY A 308 5.56 -0.03 -20.18
CA GLY A 308 5.30 1.41 -20.27
C GLY A 308 6.50 2.32 -20.02
N PHE A 309 7.69 1.79 -19.72
CA PHE A 309 8.91 2.59 -19.62
C PHE A 309 9.31 3.17 -20.98
N GLN A 310 9.89 4.38 -20.97
CA GLN A 310 10.26 5.13 -22.16
C GLN A 310 11.78 5.20 -22.33
N ILE A 311 12.23 5.41 -23.57
CA ILE A 311 13.64 5.72 -23.83
C ILE A 311 13.91 7.17 -23.44
N LEU A 312 14.97 7.36 -22.67
CA LEU A 312 15.41 8.61 -22.09
C LEU A 312 16.60 9.20 -22.86
N SER A 313 16.71 10.51 -22.78
CA SER A 313 17.83 11.33 -23.25
C SER A 313 18.43 12.16 -22.11
N ASP A 314 19.64 12.70 -22.31
CA ASP A 314 20.31 13.57 -21.33
C ASP A 314 19.51 14.82 -20.95
N ASP A 315 18.66 15.31 -21.86
CA ASP A 315 17.80 16.46 -21.60
C ASP A 315 16.64 16.10 -20.66
N ASP A 316 16.16 14.86 -20.70
CA ASP A 316 15.05 14.41 -19.84
C ASP A 316 15.47 14.34 -18.37
N LEU A 317 16.74 14.04 -18.08
CA LEU A 317 17.29 13.97 -16.73
C LEU A 317 17.25 15.32 -15.98
N LYS A 318 16.99 16.42 -16.68
CA LYS A 318 16.86 17.75 -16.08
C LYS A 318 15.47 17.99 -15.49
N ASN A 319 14.49 17.15 -15.83
CA ASN A 319 13.12 17.30 -15.38
C ASN A 319 12.93 16.58 -14.03
N PRO A 320 12.18 17.19 -13.08
CA PRO A 320 11.81 16.49 -11.83
C PRO A 320 11.06 15.19 -12.08
N CYS A 321 10.24 15.20 -13.13
CA CYS A 321 9.67 14.00 -13.71
C CYS A 321 10.33 13.72 -15.05
N ILE A 322 11.23 12.73 -15.08
CA ILE A 322 12.05 12.40 -16.25
C ILE A 322 11.14 11.88 -17.37
N SER A 323 10.24 10.96 -17.03
CA SER A 323 9.21 10.47 -17.93
C SER A 323 8.03 9.90 -17.14
N ARG A 324 6.90 9.64 -17.80
CA ARG A 324 5.77 8.92 -17.18
C ARG A 324 5.66 7.52 -17.74
N VAL A 325 5.50 6.52 -16.89
CA VAL A 325 5.15 5.15 -17.31
C VAL A 325 3.78 5.20 -17.96
N ILE A 326 3.68 4.70 -19.19
CA ILE A 326 2.44 4.75 -19.98
C ILE A 326 1.61 3.49 -19.73
N PRO A 327 0.39 3.60 -19.15
CA PRO A 327 -0.52 2.48 -19.06
C PRO A 327 -0.78 1.85 -20.44
N LYS A 328 -0.70 0.53 -20.49
CA LYS A 328 -0.89 -0.30 -21.69
C LYS A 328 -2.11 -1.17 -21.50
N GLU A 329 -2.91 -1.25 -22.55
CA GLU A 329 -4.07 -2.13 -22.61
C GLU A 329 -3.64 -3.58 -22.42
N ARG A 330 -4.41 -4.31 -21.63
CA ARG A 330 -4.21 -5.72 -21.34
C ARG A 330 -5.58 -6.37 -21.21
N ILE A 331 -5.93 -7.19 -22.20
CA ILE A 331 -7.18 -7.95 -22.17
C ILE A 331 -6.89 -9.31 -21.55
N ARG A 332 -7.69 -9.67 -20.56
CA ARG A 332 -7.70 -10.98 -19.91
C ARG A 332 -9.15 -11.39 -19.66
N ASP A 333 -9.36 -12.68 -19.45
CA ASP A 333 -10.64 -13.19 -19.00
C ASP A 333 -10.92 -12.65 -17.59
N PHE A 334 -12.15 -12.21 -17.39
CA PHE A 334 -12.65 -11.63 -16.15
C PHE A 334 -13.54 -12.64 -15.46
N THR A 335 -13.33 -12.84 -14.16
CA THR A 335 -14.24 -13.59 -13.29
C THR A 335 -14.29 -12.90 -11.94
N LEU A 336 -15.49 -12.66 -11.43
CA LEU A 336 -15.70 -12.26 -10.04
C LEU A 336 -16.28 -13.47 -9.30
N ASP A 337 -15.76 -13.74 -8.12
CA ASP A 337 -16.33 -14.77 -7.27
C ASP A 337 -17.53 -14.20 -6.49
N GLU A 338 -18.43 -15.08 -6.03
CA GLU A 338 -19.45 -14.68 -5.07
C GLU A 338 -18.78 -14.12 -3.80
N ILE A 339 -19.43 -13.15 -3.17
CA ILE A 339 -18.93 -12.57 -1.92
C ILE A 339 -19.18 -13.59 -0.80
N ASP A 340 -18.09 -14.04 -0.20
CA ASP A 340 -18.14 -14.91 0.98
C ASP A 340 -18.71 -14.14 2.18
N ASP A 341 -19.10 -14.87 3.22
CA ASP A 341 -19.51 -14.28 4.50
C ASP A 341 -18.44 -13.29 5.00
N LEU A 342 -18.88 -12.05 5.27
CA LEU A 342 -17.98 -11.00 5.73
C LEU A 342 -17.44 -11.34 7.13
N PRO A 343 -16.13 -11.17 7.37
CA PRO A 343 -15.56 -11.48 8.67
C PRO A 343 -16.03 -10.44 9.70
N VAL A 344 -16.55 -10.91 10.82
CA VAL A 344 -16.99 -10.03 11.91
C VAL A 344 -15.80 -9.69 12.81
N TYR A 345 -15.45 -8.42 12.97
CA TYR A 345 -14.37 -7.97 13.89
C TYR A 345 -14.93 -7.43 15.21
N ASP A 346 -15.64 -8.27 15.95
CA ASP A 346 -16.15 -7.89 17.26
C ASP A 346 -15.03 -7.59 18.28
N GLY A 347 -15.12 -6.40 18.90
CA GLY A 347 -14.37 -6.05 20.10
C GLY A 347 -13.19 -5.11 19.86
N ALA A 348 -12.02 -5.50 20.38
CA ALA A 348 -10.82 -4.65 20.42
C ALA A 348 -9.89 -5.01 19.27
N VAL A 349 -9.70 -4.06 18.35
CA VAL A 349 -8.86 -4.22 17.17
C VAL A 349 -7.62 -3.34 17.29
N ILE A 350 -6.50 -3.83 16.79
CA ILE A 350 -5.29 -3.02 16.58
C ILE A 350 -5.10 -2.75 15.10
N TYR A 351 -4.71 -1.51 14.79
CA TYR A 351 -4.27 -1.08 13.48
C TYR A 351 -2.77 -0.83 13.51
N THR A 352 -2.04 -1.62 12.74
CA THR A 352 -0.59 -1.58 12.65
C THR A 352 -0.17 -0.67 11.51
N TYR A 353 0.72 0.28 11.80
CA TYR A 353 1.22 1.22 10.80
C TYR A 353 2.70 1.48 10.96
N LYS A 354 3.36 1.88 9.86
CA LYS A 354 4.77 2.22 9.87
C LYS A 354 4.93 3.67 10.32
N LYS A 355 5.78 3.91 11.32
CA LYS A 355 6.17 5.25 11.76
C LYS A 355 7.62 5.51 11.38
N VAL A 356 7.90 6.68 10.81
CA VAL A 356 9.27 7.11 10.51
C VAL A 356 9.96 7.53 11.82
N GLU A 357 11.14 6.98 12.11
CA GLU A 357 11.93 7.40 13.27
C GLU A 357 12.42 8.84 13.07
N ASN A 358 11.90 9.77 13.88
CA ASN A 358 12.57 11.07 14.05
C ASN A 358 13.66 10.92 15.11
N ALA A 359 14.88 11.41 14.83
CA ALA A 359 16.06 11.31 15.70
C ALA A 359 15.88 11.87 17.13
N ILE A 360 14.76 12.54 17.42
CA ILE A 360 14.41 13.16 18.70
C ILE A 360 13.51 12.24 19.56
N GLU A 361 12.84 11.24 18.96
CA GLU A 361 11.86 10.36 19.65
C GLU A 361 12.39 8.96 20.00
N LYS A 362 13.70 8.72 19.87
CA LYS A 362 14.33 7.44 20.23
C LYS A 362 14.06 7.11 21.71
N GLY A 363 13.15 6.17 21.95
CA GLY A 363 12.84 5.60 23.27
C GLY A 363 11.52 6.00 23.93
N GLN A 364 10.62 6.79 23.30
CA GLN A 364 9.30 7.11 23.90
C GLN A 364 8.10 6.54 23.15
N VAL A 365 8.18 6.36 21.82
CA VAL A 365 7.03 5.92 20.99
C VAL A 365 7.09 4.42 20.66
N GLU A 366 8.28 3.82 20.68
CA GLU A 366 8.50 2.38 20.40
C GLU A 366 7.69 1.44 21.29
N ASP A 367 7.27 1.92 22.46
CA ASP A 367 6.58 1.13 23.46
C ASP A 367 5.11 1.52 23.66
N VAL A 368 4.48 2.32 22.81
CA VAL A 368 3.10 2.79 23.10
C VAL A 368 2.06 2.18 22.18
N LEU A 369 1.02 1.59 22.78
CA LEU A 369 -0.24 1.28 22.09
C LEU A 369 -1.23 2.40 22.41
N ILE A 370 -1.65 3.16 21.40
CA ILE A 370 -2.54 4.31 21.58
C ILE A 370 -3.97 3.88 21.30
N GLY A 371 -4.90 4.06 22.23
CA GLY A 371 -6.32 3.77 21.98
C GLY A 371 -7.24 4.83 22.55
N SER A 372 -8.49 4.81 22.11
CA SER A 372 -9.51 5.74 22.59
C SER A 372 -9.99 5.39 24.01
N LYS A 373 -10.86 6.24 24.56
CA LYS A 373 -11.58 5.91 25.80
C LYS A 373 -12.53 4.71 25.62
N GLN A 374 -13.20 4.59 24.46
CA GLN A 374 -14.07 3.45 24.16
C GLN A 374 -13.28 2.14 24.09
N PHE A 375 -12.08 2.17 23.49
CA PHE A 375 -11.16 1.03 23.45
C PHE A 375 -10.76 0.59 24.86
N SER A 376 -10.36 1.55 25.72
CA SER A 376 -10.04 1.31 27.14
C SER A 376 -11.21 0.64 27.87
N THR A 377 -12.44 1.09 27.65
CA THR A 377 -13.63 0.48 28.26
C THR A 377 -13.90 -0.93 27.75
N ALA A 378 -13.82 -1.16 26.43
CA ALA A 378 -14.04 -2.47 25.82
C ALA A 378 -13.02 -3.52 26.27
N THR A 379 -11.74 -3.12 26.41
CA THR A 379 -10.63 -4.00 26.80
C THR A 379 -10.38 -4.08 28.30
N LYS A 380 -10.98 -3.17 29.10
CA LYS A 380 -10.66 -2.96 30.52
C LYS A 380 -9.18 -2.61 30.76
N LEU A 381 -8.53 -1.97 29.79
CA LEU A 381 -7.20 -1.39 29.93
C LEU A 381 -7.27 -0.01 30.58
N GLN A 382 -6.29 0.30 31.42
CA GLN A 382 -6.11 1.62 32.04
C GLN A 382 -4.87 2.30 31.46
N ASP A 383 -4.85 3.63 31.50
CA ASP A 383 -3.67 4.39 31.05
C ASP A 383 -2.43 3.95 31.84
N GLY A 384 -1.37 3.58 31.13
CA GLY A 384 -0.13 3.07 31.72
C GLY A 384 -0.05 1.56 31.91
N ASP A 385 -1.11 0.79 31.60
CA ASP A 385 -1.05 -0.68 31.64
C ASP A 385 0.02 -1.20 30.66
N LEU A 386 0.93 -2.04 31.13
CA LEU A 386 1.90 -2.75 30.28
C LEU A 386 1.27 -4.05 29.78
N ILE A 387 1.25 -4.25 28.48
CA ILE A 387 0.67 -5.44 27.84
C ILE A 387 1.66 -6.09 26.88
N SER A 388 1.48 -7.39 26.66
CA SER A 388 2.08 -8.09 25.52
C SER A 388 1.03 -8.76 24.65
N PHE A 389 1.24 -8.71 23.34
CA PHE A 389 0.42 -9.36 22.32
C PHE A 389 1.31 -9.85 21.18
N GLU A 390 0.75 -10.63 20.26
CA GLU A 390 1.48 -11.20 19.13
C GLU A 390 0.71 -10.93 17.84
N ILE A 391 1.43 -10.57 16.78
CA ILE A 391 0.90 -10.44 15.41
C ILE A 391 1.87 -11.20 14.50
N GLU A 392 1.38 -12.17 13.71
CA GLU A 392 2.19 -12.91 12.73
C GLU A 392 3.51 -13.47 13.30
N GLY A 393 3.47 -14.02 14.52
CA GLY A 393 4.64 -14.58 15.21
C GLY A 393 5.54 -13.54 15.89
N VAL A 394 5.28 -12.24 15.71
CA VAL A 394 6.06 -11.16 16.30
C VAL A 394 5.42 -10.72 17.61
N LYS A 395 6.16 -10.89 18.71
CA LYS A 395 5.73 -10.44 20.04
C LYS A 395 5.97 -8.94 20.22
N PHE A 396 4.92 -8.23 20.59
CA PHE A 396 4.95 -6.83 20.98
C PHE A 396 4.81 -6.70 22.49
N VAL A 397 5.54 -5.75 23.06
CA VAL A 397 5.34 -5.27 24.43
C VAL A 397 5.07 -3.77 24.34
N ARG A 398 3.95 -3.32 24.91
CA ARG A 398 3.49 -1.93 24.80
C ARG A 398 2.85 -1.46 26.10
N VAL A 399 3.10 -0.21 26.47
CA VAL A 399 2.35 0.58 27.42
C VAL A 399 1.11 1.13 26.73
N PHE A 400 -0.07 0.83 27.26
CA PHE A 400 -1.32 1.37 26.74
C PHE A 400 -1.48 2.84 27.15
N LYS A 401 -1.79 3.70 26.18
CA LYS A 401 -2.08 5.12 26.41
C LYS A 401 -3.42 5.53 25.82
N ILE A 402 -4.17 6.31 26.58
CA ILE A 402 -5.46 6.82 26.15
C ILE A 402 -5.25 8.15 25.42
N ASP A 403 -5.67 8.19 24.15
CA ASP A 403 -5.86 9.43 23.41
C ASP A 403 -7.34 9.80 23.45
N THR A 404 -7.65 10.98 24.00
CA THR A 404 -9.03 11.48 24.14
C THR A 404 -9.59 12.07 22.86
N SER A 405 -8.76 12.33 21.85
CA SER A 405 -9.18 12.78 20.52
C SER A 405 -9.63 11.61 19.63
N MET A 406 -9.12 10.40 19.89
CA MET A 406 -9.52 9.19 19.18
C MET A 406 -10.93 8.72 19.57
N LYS A 407 -11.61 8.04 18.65
CA LYS A 407 -12.91 7.40 18.85
C LYS A 407 -12.88 5.95 18.39
N GLY A 408 -13.90 5.19 18.77
CA GLY A 408 -14.07 3.79 18.34
C GLY A 408 -13.21 2.80 19.12
N THR A 409 -13.24 1.53 18.73
CA THR A 409 -12.58 0.41 19.42
C THR A 409 -11.36 -0.11 18.66
N ILE A 410 -10.67 0.80 17.97
CA ILE A 410 -9.39 0.51 17.30
C ILE A 410 -8.27 1.25 18.02
N ALA A 411 -7.18 0.54 18.33
CA ALA A 411 -5.95 1.10 18.86
C ALA A 411 -4.83 1.11 17.81
N LEU A 412 -3.97 2.12 17.84
CA LEU A 412 -2.87 2.31 16.91
C LEU A 412 -1.59 1.67 17.47
N ASN A 413 -1.03 0.73 16.71
CA ASN A 413 0.24 0.07 17.00
C ASN A 413 1.32 0.55 16.00
N PRO A 414 2.21 1.48 16.39
CA PRO A 414 3.32 1.88 15.54
C PRO A 414 4.37 0.76 15.42
N THR A 415 4.86 0.59 14.20
CA THR A 415 6.00 -0.25 13.86
C THR A 415 7.11 0.60 13.28
N PHE A 416 8.35 0.30 13.66
CA PHE A 416 9.54 0.98 13.20
C PHE A 416 10.36 0.01 12.35
N ALA A 417 10.95 0.51 11.27
CA ALA A 417 11.45 -0.30 10.17
C ALA A 417 12.55 -1.31 10.54
N ILE A 418 13.22 -1.16 11.69
CA ILE A 418 14.56 -1.71 11.87
C ILE A 418 14.60 -3.24 12.01
N ASN A 419 13.49 -3.96 12.28
CA ASN A 419 13.50 -5.45 12.34
C ASN A 419 12.12 -6.09 12.09
N LEU A 420 11.29 -5.55 11.20
CA LEU A 420 9.99 -6.17 10.90
C LEU A 420 10.21 -7.43 10.06
N SER A 421 9.57 -8.54 10.45
CA SER A 421 9.58 -9.75 9.63
C SER A 421 8.85 -9.51 8.31
N ALA A 422 9.24 -10.22 7.26
CA ALA A 422 8.56 -10.24 5.97
C ALA A 422 7.04 -10.47 6.11
N SER A 423 6.65 -11.34 7.04
CA SER A 423 5.24 -11.62 7.35
C SER A 423 4.49 -10.38 7.80
N LEU A 424 5.05 -9.61 8.74
CA LEU A 424 4.40 -8.43 9.29
C LEU A 424 4.33 -7.26 8.28
N LEU A 425 5.27 -7.21 7.34
CA LEU A 425 5.30 -6.21 6.27
C LEU A 425 4.23 -6.43 5.18
N SER A 426 3.76 -7.66 5.03
CA SER A 426 2.76 -8.08 4.03
C SER A 426 1.39 -8.42 4.65
N SER A 427 1.30 -8.46 5.99
CA SER A 427 0.09 -8.83 6.70
C SER A 427 -0.98 -7.75 6.65
N TYR A 428 -2.23 -8.20 6.71
CA TYR A 428 -3.38 -7.32 6.93
C TYR A 428 -3.17 -6.46 8.18
N ARG A 429 -3.37 -5.15 8.02
CA ARG A 429 -2.97 -4.17 9.02
C ARG A 429 -3.85 -4.12 10.25
N PHE A 430 -5.05 -4.69 10.15
CA PHE A 430 -5.94 -4.84 11.28
C PHE A 430 -5.85 -6.24 11.87
N SER A 431 -5.77 -6.33 13.19
CA SER A 431 -5.74 -7.61 13.90
C SER A 431 -6.59 -7.53 15.15
N ARG A 432 -7.22 -8.64 15.54
CA ARG A 432 -7.90 -8.71 16.85
C ARG A 432 -6.86 -8.69 17.96
N LEU A 433 -7.09 -7.90 19.01
CA LEU A 433 -6.16 -7.81 20.12
C LEU A 433 -6.40 -8.95 21.12
N ALA A 434 -5.54 -9.97 21.07
CA ALA A 434 -5.36 -10.94 22.16
C ALA A 434 -4.09 -10.55 22.94
N PHE A 435 -4.25 -10.20 24.22
CA PHE A 435 -3.15 -9.66 25.03
C PHE A 435 -3.11 -10.19 26.46
N GLU A 436 -1.93 -10.12 27.07
CA GLU A 436 -1.68 -10.39 28.48
C GLU A 436 -1.24 -9.10 29.18
N LYS A 437 -1.76 -8.83 30.38
CA LYS A 437 -1.25 -7.75 31.23
C LYS A 437 0.02 -8.21 31.94
N ILE A 438 1.10 -7.44 31.80
CA ILE A 438 2.35 -7.67 32.51
C ILE A 438 2.24 -6.97 33.87
N ASN A 439 1.98 -7.74 34.92
CA ASN A 439 1.92 -7.19 36.28
C ASN A 439 3.30 -6.69 36.72
N ASN A 440 3.45 -5.38 36.92
CA ASN A 440 4.57 -4.78 37.66
C ASN A 440 4.46 -5.11 39.17
N GLN A 441 4.44 -6.38 39.54
CA GLN A 441 4.66 -6.81 40.92
C GLN A 441 6.10 -7.29 41.07
N LYS A 442 7.02 -6.33 41.20
CA LYS A 442 8.30 -6.44 41.93
C LYS A 442 9.02 -5.08 42.00
N ILE A 443 8.43 -4.16 42.75
CA ILE A 443 9.24 -3.28 43.60
C ILE A 443 8.83 -3.65 45.01
N GLY A 444 9.47 -4.68 45.54
CA GLY A 444 9.47 -4.90 46.97
C GLY A 444 10.18 -3.72 47.58
N ASN A 445 9.49 -2.97 48.43
CA ASN A 445 10.13 -2.12 49.42
C ASN A 445 10.98 -3.03 50.30
N ASN A 446 12.27 -3.14 49.98
CA ASN A 446 13.28 -3.51 50.95
C ASN A 446 13.87 -2.20 51.48
N ASP A 447 13.20 -1.63 52.47
CA ASP A 447 13.79 -0.72 53.44
C ASP A 447 13.26 -1.14 54.82
N GLU A 448 13.98 -2.07 55.45
CA GLU A 448 14.17 -2.11 56.91
C GLU A 448 15.45 -1.35 57.24
#